data_AF-T0L4L6-F1
#
_entry.id   AF-T0L4L6-F1
#
_cell.length_a   1.000
_cell.length_b   1.000
_cell.length_c   1.000
_cell.angle_alpha   90.00
_cell.angle_beta   90.00
_cell.angle_gamma   90.00
#
_symmetry.space_group_name_H-M   'P 1'
#
loop_
_entity.id
_entity.type
_entity.pdbx_description
1 polymer ?
#
loop_
_entity_poly.entity_id
_entity_poly.type
_entity_poly.pdbx_seq_one_letter_code
_entity_poly.pdbx_strand_id
1 'polypeptide(L)'
;MYQYSNDFYERKINKRNHLIKRVRQNYVRDDISCGFKCCNEEIFEDFIVYVIPTKEVIEKYKSLLKSEFCKSIICQSVFLNLSLSDQKKVNNSFKHIFFYDNFFIETVNKGLEGVLKFYEKHIPNKKFDILNLENIKEYPKYFNFNKHIIDLCEDVYVKEETKFESYYDNLEELYNCGKIYKAQMMTDTFNWRNGTVIINSCKVRILGIEHMNRAVNGDEVYVEMIKIECFDFISEAEDEDEVKKHKLINNIVKVRSNADIDLFKNKNNASENENNKTTNSNQNNLLNILEPKEMFFGKVVGIYKRNKTSLVGTIINNTVNGEGTQNVLVLPIDKKYPPVMIRTSQIEELLNKRLWIELELWEQDSKYPSGHYFKKLNKIGDIEGEIECILISNGITYFKDKWIDLFVKSTNFYDVETCKMLKNEISEFFNLNDIYSEVKNGIRKDFRNLKIISIDPKGCTDVDDALHINFLENGTFQVGVHIADVSHYVKLGSMLDKIASERGTTVYLPDRRIDMLPEFLSAGLCSLLEDQDRGSFSVIWELTSTGEIISTEFCKSLIHSHKAFSYDEALEILNSKTEVKYKKELETLFKISSNLRNRRMENGALDLSSEKVELKIKNYC
;
A
#
# COMPACT_ATOMS: atom_id res chain seq x y z
N MET A 1 2.59 -37.28 -18.59
CA MET A 1 1.96 -37.72 -19.88
C MET A 1 0.57 -37.07 -19.96
N TYR A 2 0.25 -36.25 -20.97
CA TYR A 2 -1.03 -35.52 -20.98
C TYR A 2 -2.23 -36.47 -21.16
N GLN A 3 -3.09 -36.58 -20.15
CA GLN A 3 -4.37 -37.27 -20.29
C GLN A 3 -5.48 -36.25 -20.52
N TYR A 4 -6.25 -36.46 -21.59
CA TYR A 4 -7.40 -35.65 -21.96
C TYR A 4 -8.58 -36.03 -21.06
N SER A 5 -9.10 -35.09 -20.25
CA SER A 5 -10.07 -35.44 -19.20
C SER A 5 -11.51 -35.00 -19.43
N ASN A 6 -11.80 -34.15 -20.44
CA ASN A 6 -13.11 -33.86 -21.07
C ASN A 6 -13.12 -32.43 -21.67
N ASP A 7 -14.01 -32.17 -22.64
CA ASP A 7 -14.37 -30.81 -23.04
C ASP A 7 -15.30 -30.17 -22.00
N PHE A 8 -14.86 -29.10 -21.35
CA PHE A 8 -15.74 -28.28 -20.50
C PHE A 8 -16.45 -27.26 -21.38
N TYR A 9 -17.79 -27.23 -21.34
CA TYR A 9 -18.58 -26.20 -22.01
C TYR A 9 -19.28 -25.31 -20.99
N GLU A 10 -19.06 -24.00 -21.11
CA GLU A 10 -19.74 -22.98 -20.32
C GLU A 10 -20.67 -22.18 -21.25
N ARG A 11 -21.93 -21.98 -20.84
CA ARG A 11 -22.81 -21.00 -21.48
C ARG A 11 -22.76 -19.72 -20.66
N LYS A 12 -22.28 -18.63 -21.26
CA LYS A 12 -22.15 -17.34 -20.59
C LYS A 12 -22.77 -16.23 -21.43
N ILE A 13 -23.47 -15.31 -20.77
CA ILE A 13 -23.93 -14.08 -21.39
C ILE A 13 -22.72 -13.13 -21.48
N ASN A 14 -22.40 -12.65 -22.68
CA ASN A 14 -21.30 -11.72 -22.90
C ASN A 14 -21.69 -10.30 -22.47
N LYS A 15 -20.73 -9.36 -22.48
CA LYS A 15 -20.95 -7.93 -22.18
C LYS A 15 -21.96 -7.22 -23.10
N ARG A 16 -22.43 -7.88 -24.18
CA ARG A 16 -23.43 -7.39 -25.12
C ARG A 16 -24.76 -8.15 -24.98
N ASN A 17 -24.98 -8.84 -23.85
CA ASN A 17 -26.17 -9.64 -23.57
C ASN A 17 -26.45 -10.79 -24.55
N HIS A 18 -25.42 -11.31 -25.22
CA HIS A 18 -25.54 -12.49 -26.07
C HIS A 18 -25.12 -13.75 -25.33
N LEU A 19 -25.90 -14.83 -25.47
CA LEU A 19 -25.53 -16.15 -24.97
C LEU A 19 -24.43 -16.76 -25.85
N ILE A 20 -23.26 -17.02 -25.27
CA ILE A 20 -22.11 -17.64 -25.92
C ILE A 20 -21.83 -19.00 -25.28
N LYS A 21 -21.60 -20.03 -26.11
CA LYS A 21 -21.00 -21.31 -25.66
C LYS A 21 -19.48 -21.21 -25.80
N ARG A 22 -18.75 -21.32 -24.69
CA ARG A 22 -17.28 -21.46 -24.68
C ARG A 22 -16.93 -22.92 -24.44
N VAL A 23 -16.14 -23.50 -25.33
CA VAL A 23 -15.55 -24.83 -25.16
C VAL A 23 -14.08 -24.64 -24.79
N ARG A 24 -13.64 -25.27 -23.70
CA ARG A 24 -12.25 -25.26 -23.24
C ARG A 24 -11.76 -26.68 -23.10
N GLN A 25 -10.54 -26.92 -23.59
CA GLN A 25 -9.82 -28.15 -23.33
C GLN A 25 -9.17 -28.07 -21.95
N ASN A 26 -9.39 -29.08 -21.11
CA ASN A 26 -8.73 -29.21 -19.82
C ASN A 26 -7.66 -30.29 -19.87
N TYR A 27 -6.40 -29.90 -19.69
CA TYR A 27 -5.25 -30.82 -19.72
C TYR A 27 -4.93 -31.28 -18.30
N VAL A 28 -4.94 -32.59 -18.08
CA VAL A 28 -4.55 -33.19 -16.80
C VAL A 28 -3.11 -33.65 -16.85
N ARG A 29 -2.40 -33.36 -15.76
CA ARG A 29 -0.97 -33.49 -15.56
C ARG A 29 -0.69 -34.42 -14.39
N ASP A 30 0.47 -35.07 -14.45
CA ASP A 30 1.05 -35.92 -13.42
C ASP A 30 2.22 -35.24 -12.67
N ASP A 31 2.64 -34.05 -13.12
CA ASP A 31 3.79 -33.29 -12.63
C ASP A 31 3.39 -31.99 -11.89
N ILE A 32 2.26 -32.00 -11.19
CA ILE A 32 1.85 -30.86 -10.35
C ILE A 32 2.58 -30.92 -9.01
N SER A 33 3.36 -29.87 -8.69
CA SER A 33 4.05 -29.77 -7.42
C SER A 33 3.06 -29.69 -6.25
N CYS A 34 3.34 -30.44 -5.19
CA CYS A 34 2.53 -30.41 -3.96
C CYS A 34 2.87 -29.23 -3.04
N GLY A 35 3.90 -28.44 -3.36
CA GLY A 35 4.37 -27.32 -2.53
C GLY A 35 5.23 -27.74 -1.34
N PHE A 36 5.73 -28.98 -1.30
CA PHE A 36 6.63 -29.48 -0.25
C PHE A 36 7.91 -30.05 -0.87
N LYS A 37 8.95 -30.25 -0.03
CA LYS A 37 10.28 -30.77 -0.40
C LYS A 37 10.29 -32.06 -1.23
N CYS A 38 9.22 -32.86 -1.17
CA CYS A 38 9.14 -34.13 -1.89
C CYS A 38 8.88 -33.95 -3.40
N CYS A 39 8.26 -32.84 -3.82
CA CYS A 39 7.99 -32.54 -5.24
C CYS A 39 8.65 -31.24 -5.72
N ASN A 40 9.18 -30.39 -4.84
CA ASN A 40 9.90 -29.15 -5.14
C ASN A 40 11.23 -29.09 -4.36
N GLU A 41 12.23 -28.35 -4.84
CA GLU A 41 13.45 -28.03 -4.05
C GLU A 41 13.17 -27.06 -2.88
N GLU A 42 11.96 -26.50 -2.80
CA GLU A 42 11.56 -25.51 -1.81
C GLU A 42 11.00 -26.12 -0.52
N ILE A 43 11.32 -25.44 0.59
CA ILE A 43 10.99 -25.88 1.94
C ILE A 43 9.83 -25.04 2.46
N PHE A 44 8.62 -25.59 2.39
CA PHE A 44 7.50 -25.09 3.20
C PHE A 44 7.71 -25.53 4.66
N GLU A 45 7.70 -24.57 5.59
CA GLU A 45 7.99 -24.77 7.03
C GLU A 45 7.23 -25.96 7.62
N ASP A 46 7.86 -26.76 8.49
CA ASP A 46 7.14 -27.76 9.29
C ASP A 46 6.18 -27.06 10.25
N PHE A 47 4.92 -27.52 10.22
CA PHE A 47 3.82 -26.91 10.95
C PHE A 47 2.92 -27.99 11.53
N ILE A 48 2.18 -27.66 12.60
CA ILE A 48 1.40 -28.64 13.37
C ILE A 48 0.30 -29.29 12.51
N VAL A 49 -0.38 -28.47 11.70
CA VAL A 49 -1.46 -28.92 10.80
C VAL A 49 -1.56 -27.97 9.59
N TYR A 50 -1.61 -28.53 8.39
CA TYR A 50 -1.86 -27.75 7.17
C TYR A 50 -3.35 -27.83 6.84
N VAL A 51 -3.96 -26.68 6.54
CA VAL A 51 -5.39 -26.61 6.30
C VAL A 51 -5.72 -26.37 4.83
N ILE A 52 -6.78 -27.01 4.35
CA ILE A 52 -7.37 -26.77 3.04
C ILE A 52 -8.69 -26.01 3.28
N PRO A 53 -8.69 -24.66 3.25
CA PRO A 53 -9.87 -23.89 3.60
C PRO A 53 -10.93 -23.93 2.49
N THR A 54 -12.21 -23.96 2.88
CA THR A 54 -13.32 -23.76 1.95
C THR A 54 -13.44 -22.28 1.56
N LYS A 55 -14.28 -22.00 0.54
CA LYS A 55 -14.56 -20.63 0.08
C LYS A 55 -15.04 -19.74 1.24
N GLU A 56 -15.99 -20.25 2.03
CA GLU A 56 -16.63 -19.52 3.12
C GLU A 56 -15.64 -19.16 4.22
N VAL A 57 -14.67 -20.05 4.49
CA VAL A 57 -13.60 -19.77 5.46
C VAL A 57 -12.66 -18.67 4.97
N ILE A 58 -12.32 -18.67 3.68
CA ILE A 58 -11.50 -17.60 3.09
C ILE A 58 -12.23 -16.25 3.10
N GLU A 59 -13.54 -16.26 2.85
CA GLU A 59 -14.36 -15.04 2.82
C GLU A 59 -14.65 -14.48 4.22
N LYS A 60 -14.80 -15.34 5.22
CA LYS A 60 -15.14 -14.93 6.59
C LYS A 60 -13.89 -14.76 7.47
N TYR A 61 -13.09 -15.81 7.69
CA TYR A 61 -12.03 -15.85 8.71
C TYR A 61 -10.66 -15.42 8.17
N LYS A 62 -10.59 -14.21 7.61
CA LYS A 62 -9.37 -13.66 7.00
C LYS A 62 -8.27 -13.47 8.03
N SER A 63 -8.65 -13.11 9.26
CA SER A 63 -7.73 -12.88 10.37
C SER A 63 -6.98 -14.16 10.74
N LEU A 64 -7.70 -15.29 10.81
CA LEU A 64 -7.11 -16.60 11.08
C LEU A 64 -6.13 -17.02 9.98
N LEU A 65 -6.53 -16.89 8.70
CA LEU A 65 -5.69 -17.29 7.57
C LEU A 65 -4.41 -16.45 7.45
N LYS A 66 -4.44 -15.17 7.83
CA LYS A 66 -3.24 -14.32 7.84
C LYS A 66 -2.29 -14.64 9.00
N SER A 67 -2.79 -15.29 10.05
CA SER A 67 -2.09 -15.46 11.33
C SER A 67 -0.92 -16.45 11.23
N GLU A 68 0.00 -16.36 12.17
CA GLU A 68 1.08 -17.35 12.30
C GLU A 68 0.55 -18.75 12.67
N PHE A 69 -0.70 -18.84 13.14
CA PHE A 69 -1.35 -20.08 13.55
C PHE A 69 -1.99 -20.85 12.40
N CYS A 70 -1.88 -20.35 11.16
CA CYS A 70 -2.50 -20.99 10.00
C CYS A 70 -1.53 -21.07 8.82
N LYS A 71 -1.34 -22.29 8.31
CA LYS A 71 -0.65 -22.55 7.04
C LYS A 71 -1.63 -23.26 6.13
N SER A 72 -2.02 -22.62 5.04
CA SER A 72 -3.09 -23.12 4.18
C SER A 72 -2.62 -23.52 2.78
N ILE A 73 -3.33 -24.49 2.22
CA ILE A 73 -3.20 -24.98 0.85
C ILE A 73 -4.46 -24.54 0.12
N ILE A 74 -4.33 -23.51 -0.72
CA ILE A 74 -5.42 -22.95 -1.48
C ILE A 74 -5.53 -23.71 -2.80
N CYS A 75 -6.62 -24.46 -2.94
CA CYS A 75 -6.94 -25.19 -4.16
C CYS A 75 -7.41 -24.24 -5.25
N GLN A 76 -6.97 -24.47 -6.49
CA GLN A 76 -7.38 -23.71 -7.67
C GLN A 76 -8.91 -23.69 -7.81
N SER A 77 -9.60 -24.80 -7.56
CA SER A 77 -11.06 -24.89 -7.60
C SER A 77 -11.75 -23.93 -6.63
N VAL A 78 -11.23 -23.75 -5.42
CA VAL A 78 -11.74 -22.80 -4.42
C VAL A 78 -11.41 -21.38 -4.82
N PHE A 79 -10.16 -21.13 -5.22
CA PHE A 79 -9.70 -19.80 -5.61
C PHE A 79 -10.53 -19.19 -6.74
N LEU A 80 -10.84 -19.97 -7.78
CA LEU A 80 -11.63 -19.50 -8.93
C LEU A 80 -13.06 -19.11 -8.56
N ASN A 81 -13.58 -19.60 -7.43
CA ASN A 81 -14.94 -19.31 -6.94
C ASN A 81 -14.99 -18.11 -5.96
N LEU A 82 -13.84 -17.54 -5.60
CA LEU A 82 -13.75 -16.33 -4.78
C LEU A 82 -14.10 -15.08 -5.59
N SER A 83 -14.48 -14.01 -4.88
CA SER A 83 -14.60 -12.68 -5.47
C SER A 83 -13.26 -12.20 -6.07
N LEU A 84 -13.29 -11.35 -7.10
CA LEU A 84 -12.06 -10.77 -7.68
C LEU A 84 -11.22 -10.01 -6.65
N SER A 85 -11.87 -9.43 -5.64
CA SER A 85 -11.21 -8.75 -4.53
C SER A 85 -10.42 -9.75 -3.67
N ASP A 86 -11.05 -10.86 -3.29
CA ASP A 86 -10.41 -11.86 -2.44
C ASP A 86 -9.34 -12.66 -3.18
N GLN A 87 -9.54 -12.93 -4.48
CA GLN A 87 -8.49 -13.51 -5.34
C GLN A 87 -7.20 -12.69 -5.33
N LYS A 88 -7.30 -11.35 -5.45
CA LYS A 88 -6.13 -10.47 -5.38
C LYS A 88 -5.46 -10.50 -4.00
N LYS A 89 -6.24 -10.52 -2.92
CA LYS A 89 -5.70 -10.59 -1.55
C LYS A 89 -4.95 -11.90 -1.31
N VAL A 90 -5.50 -13.02 -1.79
CA VAL A 90 -4.85 -14.32 -1.74
C VAL A 90 -3.55 -14.34 -2.56
N ASN A 91 -3.58 -13.83 -3.81
CA ASN A 91 -2.40 -13.78 -4.67
C ASN A 91 -1.27 -12.89 -4.13
N ASN A 92 -1.62 -11.81 -3.45
CA ASN A 92 -0.64 -10.90 -2.86
C ASN A 92 -0.10 -11.41 -1.52
N SER A 93 -0.63 -12.52 -0.98
CA SER A 93 -0.15 -13.10 0.26
C SER A 93 0.84 -14.22 -0.03
N PHE A 94 2.08 -14.04 0.38
CA PHE A 94 3.14 -15.05 0.25
C PHE A 94 3.00 -16.22 1.25
N LYS A 95 1.87 -16.40 1.94
CA LYS A 95 1.77 -17.35 3.09
C LYS A 95 1.15 -18.71 2.78
N HIS A 96 0.70 -18.94 1.55
CA HIS A 96 -0.15 -20.09 1.21
C HIS A 96 0.43 -20.89 0.06
N ILE A 97 0.27 -22.22 0.09
CA ILE A 97 0.57 -23.08 -1.07
C ILE A 97 -0.60 -22.96 -2.04
N PHE A 98 -0.31 -22.68 -3.31
CA PHE A 98 -1.32 -22.75 -4.37
C PHE A 98 -1.27 -24.11 -5.06
N PHE A 99 -2.35 -24.89 -4.95
CA PHE A 99 -2.42 -26.25 -5.48
C PHE A 99 -3.40 -26.35 -6.65
N TYR A 100 -2.93 -26.81 -7.81
CA TYR A 100 -3.71 -26.91 -9.05
C TYR A 100 -4.50 -28.22 -9.13
N ASP A 101 -5.47 -28.38 -8.23
CA ASP A 101 -6.26 -29.61 -8.04
C ASP A 101 -7.04 -30.04 -9.29
N ASN A 102 -7.52 -29.09 -10.10
CA ASN A 102 -8.27 -29.37 -11.34
C ASN A 102 -7.39 -29.82 -12.51
N PHE A 103 -6.08 -29.63 -12.41
CA PHE A 103 -5.12 -30.02 -13.45
C PHE A 103 -4.29 -31.25 -13.05
N PHE A 104 -4.50 -31.81 -11.86
CA PHE A 104 -3.70 -32.93 -11.37
C PHE A 104 -4.46 -34.26 -11.43
N ILE A 105 -3.83 -35.29 -11.98
CA ILE A 105 -4.46 -36.60 -12.25
C ILE A 105 -5.02 -37.28 -11.00
N GLU A 106 -4.37 -37.11 -9.84
CA GLU A 106 -4.81 -37.76 -8.62
C GLU A 106 -5.97 -37.03 -7.94
N THR A 107 -6.22 -35.76 -8.24
CA THR A 107 -7.21 -34.93 -7.53
C THR A 107 -8.33 -34.38 -8.41
N VAL A 108 -8.17 -34.39 -9.73
CA VAL A 108 -9.17 -33.89 -10.68
C VAL A 108 -10.54 -34.56 -10.44
N ASN A 109 -11.59 -33.75 -10.36
CA ASN A 109 -12.98 -34.17 -10.08
C ASN A 109 -13.20 -34.90 -8.74
N LYS A 110 -12.26 -34.84 -7.78
CA LYS A 110 -12.42 -35.47 -6.45
C LYS A 110 -12.74 -34.47 -5.33
N GLY A 111 -12.82 -33.18 -5.65
CA GLY A 111 -13.07 -32.12 -4.68
C GLY A 111 -11.99 -32.02 -3.60
N LEU A 112 -12.28 -31.25 -2.54
CA LEU A 112 -11.32 -31.02 -1.45
C LEU A 112 -10.96 -32.31 -0.68
N GLU A 113 -11.90 -33.25 -0.52
CA GLU A 113 -11.62 -34.55 0.09
C GLU A 113 -10.59 -35.37 -0.70
N GLY A 114 -10.64 -35.27 -2.03
CA GLY A 114 -9.63 -35.89 -2.89
C GLY A 114 -8.25 -35.29 -2.71
N VAL A 115 -8.18 -33.97 -2.55
CA VAL A 115 -6.94 -33.25 -2.26
C VAL A 115 -6.39 -33.64 -0.90
N LEU A 116 -7.25 -33.70 0.14
CA LEU A 116 -6.85 -34.14 1.48
C LEU A 116 -6.25 -35.55 1.45
N LYS A 117 -6.95 -36.51 0.84
CA LYS A 117 -6.46 -37.90 0.70
C LYS A 117 -5.14 -37.99 -0.06
N PHE A 118 -4.95 -37.13 -1.07
CA PHE A 118 -3.67 -37.04 -1.78
C PHE A 118 -2.56 -36.61 -0.83
N TYR A 119 -2.72 -35.51 -0.09
CA TYR A 119 -1.69 -35.01 0.83
C TYR A 119 -1.40 -35.99 1.98
N GLU A 120 -2.42 -36.62 2.57
CA GLU A 120 -2.24 -37.64 3.62
C GLU A 120 -1.45 -38.85 3.12
N LYS A 121 -1.70 -39.31 1.89
CA LYS A 121 -0.96 -40.41 1.28
C LYS A 121 0.45 -40.00 0.85
N HIS A 122 0.59 -38.80 0.29
CA HIS A 122 1.82 -38.31 -0.31
C HIS A 122 2.83 -37.88 0.76
N ILE A 123 2.36 -37.35 1.89
CA ILE A 123 3.20 -36.88 3.01
C ILE A 123 2.64 -37.40 4.35
N PRO A 124 2.78 -38.71 4.62
CA PRO A 124 2.14 -39.35 5.79
C PRO A 124 2.66 -38.85 7.14
N ASN A 125 3.82 -38.20 7.18
CA ASN A 125 4.41 -37.66 8.40
C ASN A 125 3.85 -36.28 8.79
N LYS A 126 3.02 -35.66 7.93
CA LYS A 126 2.41 -34.35 8.16
C LYS A 126 0.90 -34.50 8.36
N LYS A 127 0.31 -33.58 9.11
CA LYS A 127 -1.13 -33.55 9.38
C LYS A 127 -1.82 -32.56 8.45
N PHE A 128 -2.91 -32.99 7.84
CA PHE A 128 -3.74 -32.18 6.96
C PHE A 128 -5.18 -32.20 7.44
N ASP A 129 -5.92 -31.10 7.21
CA ASP A 129 -7.34 -31.02 7.55
C ASP A 129 -8.07 -30.08 6.57
N ILE A 130 -9.36 -30.32 6.33
CA ILE A 130 -10.20 -29.38 5.56
C ILE A 130 -10.83 -28.42 6.57
N LEU A 131 -10.62 -27.12 6.41
CA LEU A 131 -11.19 -26.12 7.32
C LEU A 131 -12.47 -25.54 6.71
N ASN A 132 -13.61 -25.76 7.38
CA ASN A 132 -14.93 -25.29 6.98
C ASN A 132 -15.67 -24.64 8.16
N LEU A 133 -16.88 -24.11 7.94
CA LEU A 133 -17.66 -23.43 8.99
C LEU A 133 -18.10 -24.36 10.14
N GLU A 134 -18.20 -25.66 9.91
CA GLU A 134 -18.65 -26.64 10.91
C GLU A 134 -17.53 -26.99 11.90
N ASN A 135 -16.30 -27.11 11.42
CA ASN A 135 -15.17 -27.55 12.22
C ASN A 135 -14.20 -26.43 12.64
N ILE A 136 -14.39 -25.18 12.19
CA ILE A 136 -13.49 -24.08 12.54
C ILE A 136 -13.36 -23.84 14.03
N LYS A 137 -14.45 -24.04 14.79
CA LYS A 137 -14.44 -23.90 16.26
C LYS A 137 -13.62 -24.99 16.96
N GLU A 138 -13.36 -26.10 16.27
CA GLU A 138 -12.48 -27.15 16.77
C GLU A 138 -11.01 -26.92 16.43
N TYR A 139 -10.69 -26.04 15.47
CA TYR A 139 -9.31 -25.75 15.06
C TYR A 139 -8.34 -25.42 16.23
N PRO A 140 -8.75 -24.67 17.27
CA PRO A 140 -7.91 -24.42 18.44
C PRO A 140 -7.39 -25.68 19.16
N LYS A 141 -8.02 -26.86 18.96
CA LYS A 141 -7.57 -28.14 19.55
C LYS A 141 -6.14 -28.51 19.18
N TYR A 142 -5.68 -28.10 17.99
CA TYR A 142 -4.31 -28.36 17.52
C TYR A 142 -3.25 -27.54 18.25
N PHE A 143 -3.66 -26.52 19.00
CA PHE A 143 -2.78 -25.56 19.66
C PHE A 143 -3.06 -25.48 21.16
N ASN A 144 -3.47 -26.60 21.77
CA ASN A 144 -3.81 -26.70 23.20
C ASN A 144 -4.82 -25.64 23.65
N PHE A 145 -5.83 -25.33 22.81
CA PHE A 145 -6.87 -24.34 23.11
C PHE A 145 -6.31 -22.96 23.45
N ASN A 146 -5.31 -22.50 22.68
CA ASN A 146 -4.79 -21.14 22.78
C ASN A 146 -5.93 -20.11 22.63
N LYS A 147 -6.10 -19.24 23.64
CA LYS A 147 -7.19 -18.26 23.70
C LYS A 147 -7.24 -17.30 22.51
N HIS A 148 -6.08 -16.93 21.94
CA HIS A 148 -6.03 -16.08 20.76
C HIS A 148 -6.62 -16.77 19.53
N ILE A 149 -6.34 -18.07 19.36
CA ILE A 149 -6.89 -18.85 18.24
C ILE A 149 -8.39 -19.07 18.43
N ILE A 150 -8.83 -19.28 19.68
CA ILE A 150 -10.26 -19.34 20.02
C ILE A 150 -10.94 -18.03 19.60
N ASP A 151 -10.40 -16.89 20.04
CA ASP A 151 -10.95 -15.58 19.68
C ASP A 151 -11.03 -15.41 18.15
N LEU A 152 -10.00 -15.81 17.39
CA LEU A 152 -9.98 -15.80 15.91
C LEU A 152 -11.01 -16.73 15.24
N CYS A 153 -11.47 -17.78 15.90
CA CYS A 153 -12.43 -18.75 15.37
C CYS A 153 -13.88 -18.45 15.81
N GLU A 154 -14.09 -17.53 16.74
CA GLU A 154 -15.39 -17.18 17.27
C GLU A 154 -16.21 -16.31 16.30
N ASP A 155 -17.53 -16.47 16.37
CA ASP A 155 -18.45 -15.65 15.59
C ASP A 155 -18.64 -14.29 16.26
N VAL A 156 -18.37 -13.22 15.52
CA VAL A 156 -18.55 -11.84 15.98
C VAL A 156 -19.79 -11.27 15.33
N TYR A 157 -20.92 -11.41 16.02
CA TYR A 157 -22.20 -10.87 15.54
C TYR A 157 -23.13 -10.52 16.70
N VAL A 158 -23.73 -9.34 16.59
CA VAL A 158 -24.86 -8.89 17.41
C VAL A 158 -25.89 -8.30 16.47
N LYS A 159 -27.10 -8.85 16.53
CA LYS A 159 -28.26 -8.30 15.84
C LYS A 159 -28.75 -7.06 16.58
N GLU A 160 -28.84 -5.95 15.89
CA GLU A 160 -29.29 -4.67 16.42
C GLU A 160 -30.53 -4.16 15.65
N GLU A 161 -31.19 -3.12 16.17
CA GLU A 161 -32.36 -2.51 15.51
C GLU A 161 -32.00 -1.76 14.22
N THR A 162 -30.73 -1.36 14.06
CA THR A 162 -30.28 -0.62 12.87
C THR A 162 -30.29 -1.55 11.65
N LYS A 163 -31.21 -1.31 10.71
CA LYS A 163 -31.33 -2.10 9.48
C LYS A 163 -30.94 -1.27 8.26
N PHE A 164 -29.78 -1.55 7.69
CA PHE A 164 -29.34 -0.93 6.43
C PHE A 164 -30.15 -1.44 5.24
N GLU A 165 -30.14 -0.71 4.11
CA GLU A 165 -30.72 -1.19 2.85
C GLU A 165 -29.89 -2.37 2.30
N SER A 166 -30.57 -3.38 1.75
CA SER A 166 -29.90 -4.48 1.04
C SER A 166 -29.22 -3.94 -0.22
N TYR A 167 -28.10 -4.53 -0.61
CA TYR A 167 -27.48 -4.17 -1.89
C TYR A 167 -28.33 -4.65 -3.06
N TYR A 168 -28.25 -3.96 -4.20
CA TYR A 168 -29.00 -4.36 -5.39
C TYR A 168 -28.36 -5.60 -6.02
N ASP A 169 -29.17 -6.51 -6.54
CA ASP A 169 -28.67 -7.74 -7.18
C ASP A 169 -28.09 -7.47 -8.57
N ASN A 170 -28.62 -6.47 -9.29
CA ASN A 170 -28.32 -6.19 -10.69
C ASN A 170 -27.43 -4.96 -10.93
N LEU A 171 -26.42 -4.77 -10.06
CA LEU A 171 -25.54 -3.59 -10.08
C LEU A 171 -24.86 -3.36 -11.43
N GLU A 172 -24.32 -4.40 -12.06
CA GLU A 172 -23.63 -4.25 -13.36
C GLU A 172 -24.58 -3.79 -14.46
N GLU A 173 -25.81 -4.31 -14.49
CA GLU A 173 -26.82 -3.96 -15.49
C GLU A 173 -27.29 -2.52 -15.31
N LEU A 174 -27.54 -2.11 -14.06
CA LEU A 174 -27.91 -0.74 -13.71
C LEU A 174 -26.80 0.26 -14.05
N TYR A 175 -25.54 -0.13 -13.82
CA TYR A 175 -24.38 0.69 -14.19
C TYR A 175 -24.26 0.83 -15.71
N ASN A 176 -24.38 -0.27 -16.46
CA ASN A 176 -24.34 -0.26 -17.93
C ASN A 176 -25.48 0.54 -18.55
N CYS A 177 -26.66 0.58 -17.90
CA CYS A 177 -27.79 1.41 -18.31
C CYS A 177 -27.67 2.89 -17.87
N GLY A 178 -26.60 3.27 -17.16
CA GLY A 178 -26.37 4.62 -16.66
C GLY A 178 -27.33 5.07 -15.55
N LYS A 179 -27.97 4.13 -14.85
CA LYS A 179 -28.86 4.43 -13.72
C LYS A 179 -28.11 4.65 -12.41
N ILE A 180 -26.99 3.96 -12.24
CA ILE A 180 -26.09 4.10 -11.10
C ILE A 180 -24.68 4.37 -11.59
N TYR A 181 -23.84 4.92 -10.71
CA TYR A 181 -22.48 5.32 -11.02
C TYR A 181 -21.50 4.54 -10.17
N LYS A 182 -20.32 4.25 -10.71
CA LYS A 182 -19.23 3.63 -9.97
C LYS A 182 -18.20 4.69 -9.61
N ALA A 183 -17.83 4.80 -8.33
CA ALA A 183 -16.86 5.78 -7.86
C ALA A 183 -16.12 5.31 -6.60
N GLN A 184 -15.03 5.98 -6.25
CA GLN A 184 -14.30 5.73 -5.01
C GLN A 184 -14.85 6.59 -3.87
N MET A 185 -15.18 5.96 -2.74
CA MET A 185 -15.65 6.62 -1.53
C MET A 185 -14.52 7.37 -0.83
N MET A 186 -14.76 8.63 -0.48
CA MET A 186 -13.87 9.43 0.36
C MET A 186 -14.65 9.89 1.58
N THR A 187 -14.40 9.31 2.75
CA THR A 187 -15.08 9.75 3.98
C THR A 187 -14.50 11.07 4.47
N ASP A 188 -15.26 11.79 5.27
CA ASP A 188 -14.77 13.02 5.91
C ASP A 188 -13.66 12.69 6.92
N THR A 189 -12.65 13.56 7.04
CA THR A 189 -11.42 13.29 7.81
C THR A 189 -11.65 12.90 9.27
N PHE A 190 -12.70 13.43 9.89
CA PHE A 190 -13.03 13.21 11.30
C PHE A 190 -14.40 12.58 11.50
N ASN A 191 -15.05 12.12 10.42
CA ASN A 191 -16.40 11.58 10.50
C ASN A 191 -16.63 10.52 9.41
N TRP A 192 -16.65 9.26 9.82
CA TRP A 192 -16.92 8.12 8.94
C TRP A 192 -18.38 8.01 8.49
N ARG A 193 -19.31 8.74 9.12
CA ARG A 193 -20.75 8.69 8.80
C ARG A 193 -21.12 9.47 7.55
N ASN A 194 -20.19 10.26 7.01
CA ASN A 194 -20.38 11.08 5.83
C ASN A 194 -19.20 10.88 4.87
N GLY A 195 -19.47 11.06 3.59
CA GLY A 195 -18.46 10.97 2.56
C GLY A 195 -18.80 11.73 1.29
N THR A 196 -17.86 11.65 0.35
CA THR A 196 -17.94 12.24 -0.97
C THR A 196 -17.46 11.23 -1.99
N VAL A 197 -18.13 11.19 -3.13
CA VAL A 197 -17.62 10.51 -4.32
C VAL A 197 -17.45 11.52 -5.45
N ILE A 198 -16.52 11.26 -6.36
CA ILE A 198 -16.34 12.05 -7.57
C ILE A 198 -16.91 11.26 -8.74
N ILE A 199 -17.95 11.79 -9.37
CA ILE A 199 -18.61 11.20 -10.53
C ILE A 199 -18.59 12.25 -11.64
N ASN A 200 -17.99 11.93 -12.79
CA ASN A 200 -17.89 12.85 -13.95
C ASN A 200 -17.37 14.25 -13.58
N SER A 201 -16.32 14.31 -12.75
CA SER A 201 -15.71 15.54 -12.21
C SER A 201 -16.62 16.38 -11.30
N CYS A 202 -17.80 15.87 -10.94
CA CYS A 202 -18.70 16.48 -9.97
C CYS A 202 -18.52 15.82 -8.59
N LYS A 203 -18.51 16.64 -7.54
CA LYS A 203 -18.54 16.14 -6.15
C LYS A 203 -19.98 15.80 -5.78
N VAL A 204 -20.19 14.56 -5.36
CA VAL A 204 -21.48 14.06 -4.88
C VAL A 204 -21.34 13.70 -3.40
N ARG A 205 -22.13 14.33 -2.53
CA ARG A 205 -22.14 14.09 -1.09
C ARG A 205 -23.01 12.89 -0.74
N ILE A 206 -22.52 12.09 0.19
CA ILE A 206 -23.23 10.94 0.76
C ILE A 206 -23.30 11.20 2.26
N LEU A 207 -24.51 11.43 2.76
CA LEU A 207 -24.72 11.91 4.13
C LEU A 207 -25.46 10.88 4.96
N GLY A 208 -24.99 10.66 6.18
CA GLY A 208 -25.60 9.73 7.12
C GLY A 208 -25.24 8.27 6.88
N ILE A 209 -25.31 7.49 7.97
CA ILE A 209 -24.95 6.07 7.96
C ILE A 209 -25.82 5.26 6.98
N GLU A 210 -27.08 5.64 6.83
CA GLU A 210 -28.02 4.96 5.94
C GLU A 210 -27.59 5.06 4.48
N HIS A 211 -27.21 6.25 4.02
CA HIS A 211 -26.76 6.46 2.64
C HIS A 211 -25.32 6.04 2.40
N MET A 212 -24.47 6.05 3.43
CA MET A 212 -23.15 5.40 3.37
C MET A 212 -23.29 3.89 3.15
N ASN A 213 -24.39 3.28 3.62
CA ASN A 213 -24.77 1.88 3.39
C ASN A 213 -23.60 0.89 3.55
N ARG A 214 -23.00 0.90 4.75
CA ARG A 214 -21.88 0.04 5.15
C ARG A 214 -20.61 0.23 4.31
N ALA A 215 -20.47 1.31 3.52
CA ALA A 215 -19.23 1.66 2.83
C ALA A 215 -18.20 2.25 3.79
N VAL A 216 -16.91 2.00 3.53
CA VAL A 216 -15.79 2.61 4.27
C VAL A 216 -14.90 3.42 3.34
N ASN A 217 -13.98 4.19 3.93
CA ASN A 217 -13.07 5.03 3.19
C ASN A 217 -12.25 4.26 2.14
N GLY A 218 -12.23 4.79 0.92
CA GLY A 218 -11.49 4.25 -0.22
C GLY A 218 -12.18 3.11 -0.97
N ASP A 219 -13.33 2.61 -0.50
CA ASP A 219 -14.09 1.57 -1.20
C ASP A 219 -14.50 2.02 -2.60
N GLU A 220 -14.48 1.10 -3.57
CA GLU A 220 -15.16 1.31 -4.85
C GLU A 220 -16.64 0.94 -4.68
N VAL A 221 -17.52 1.92 -4.81
CA VAL A 221 -18.94 1.81 -4.53
C VAL A 221 -19.78 2.10 -5.78
N TYR A 222 -20.98 1.51 -5.81
CA TYR A 222 -22.05 1.90 -6.70
C TYR A 222 -22.95 2.90 -5.99
N VAL A 223 -23.23 4.02 -6.65
CA VAL A 223 -23.97 5.16 -6.11
C VAL A 223 -25.16 5.48 -7.00
N GLU A 224 -26.32 5.58 -6.38
CA GLU A 224 -27.53 6.13 -6.99
C GLU A 224 -27.67 7.59 -6.59
N MET A 225 -27.96 8.45 -7.57
CA MET A 225 -28.16 9.88 -7.32
C MET A 225 -29.53 10.11 -6.68
N ILE A 226 -29.58 10.91 -5.62
CA ILE A 226 -30.82 11.24 -4.93
C ILE A 226 -31.08 12.75 -5.01
N LYS A 227 -32.35 13.11 -5.14
CA LYS A 227 -32.79 14.49 -4.90
C LYS A 227 -33.04 14.62 -3.41
N ILE A 228 -32.26 15.45 -2.73
CA ILE A 228 -32.61 15.85 -1.36
C ILE A 228 -33.58 17.00 -1.47
N GLU A 229 -34.86 16.71 -1.21
CA GLU A 229 -35.77 17.73 -0.68
C GLU A 229 -35.34 17.94 0.77
N CYS A 230 -34.87 19.14 1.12
CA CYS A 230 -34.35 19.43 2.45
C CYS A 230 -35.30 18.93 3.54
N PHE A 231 -34.87 17.90 4.27
CA PHE A 231 -35.40 17.56 5.59
C PHE A 231 -34.24 17.65 6.57
N ASP A 232 -34.47 18.36 7.66
CA ASP A 232 -33.55 18.48 8.78
C ASP A 232 -33.22 17.08 9.33
N PHE A 233 -32.02 16.60 9.04
CA PHE A 233 -31.40 15.51 9.79
C PHE A 233 -29.99 15.94 10.20
N ILE A 234 -29.95 16.75 11.25
CA ILE A 234 -28.82 16.80 12.17
C ILE A 234 -29.14 15.76 13.25
N SER A 235 -28.49 14.60 13.24
CA SER A 235 -28.44 13.78 14.44
C SER A 235 -27.27 14.25 15.28
N GLU A 236 -27.62 14.92 16.38
CA GLU A 236 -26.77 15.11 17.55
C GLU A 236 -26.05 13.80 17.91
N ALA A 237 -24.73 13.84 17.90
CA ALA A 237 -23.88 13.01 18.74
C ALA A 237 -22.61 13.84 18.93
N GLU A 238 -22.74 14.83 19.81
CA GLU A 238 -21.60 15.46 20.46
C GLU A 238 -20.82 14.33 21.15
N ASP A 239 -19.55 14.15 20.77
CA ASP A 239 -18.56 13.82 21.79
C ASP A 239 -18.60 15.01 22.75
N GLU A 240 -19.04 14.76 23.99
CA GLU A 240 -19.01 15.72 25.09
C GLU A 240 -17.56 16.13 25.35
N ASP A 241 -17.12 17.22 24.70
CA ASP A 241 -16.28 18.30 25.22
C ASP A 241 -15.69 19.09 24.05
N GLU A 242 -16.48 20.02 23.47
CA GLU A 242 -16.00 21.33 22.97
C GLU A 242 -17.18 22.25 22.58
N VAL A 243 -18.24 22.28 23.39
CA VAL A 243 -19.38 23.19 23.22
C VAL A 243 -18.97 24.60 23.64
N LYS A 244 -18.39 25.37 22.71
CA LYS A 244 -18.59 26.84 22.62
C LYS A 244 -18.08 27.56 21.36
N LYS A 245 -17.64 26.88 20.29
CA LYS A 245 -17.05 27.64 19.14
C LYS A 245 -17.55 27.43 17.71
N HIS A 246 -18.60 26.66 17.45
CA HIS A 246 -19.11 26.56 16.06
C HIS A 246 -20.64 26.62 15.94
N LYS A 247 -21.27 27.63 16.58
CA LYS A 247 -22.57 28.16 16.12
C LYS A 247 -22.34 29.16 14.99
N LEU A 248 -22.11 28.68 13.77
CA LEU A 248 -22.46 29.34 12.50
C LEU A 248 -21.96 28.47 11.34
N ILE A 249 -22.88 27.84 10.61
CA ILE A 249 -23.01 27.77 9.14
C ILE A 249 -24.32 26.98 8.93
N ASN A 250 -25.44 27.65 9.21
CA ASN A 250 -26.74 27.28 8.66
C ASN A 250 -27.04 28.36 7.63
N ASN A 251 -27.52 27.93 6.45
CA ASN A 251 -27.86 28.68 5.25
C ASN A 251 -26.77 28.66 4.17
N ILE A 252 -26.94 27.79 3.18
CA ILE A 252 -26.95 28.06 1.73
C ILE A 252 -27.23 26.71 1.04
N VAL A 253 -28.40 26.55 0.41
CA VAL A 253 -28.62 26.07 -0.98
C VAL A 253 -30.09 26.36 -1.34
N LYS A 254 -30.32 27.11 -2.42
CA LYS A 254 -31.65 27.31 -3.03
C LYS A 254 -32.00 26.08 -3.88
N VAL A 255 -33.19 25.51 -3.64
CA VAL A 255 -33.82 24.46 -4.44
C VAL A 255 -34.19 24.99 -5.83
N ARG A 256 -33.87 24.24 -6.90
CA ARG A 256 -34.50 24.36 -8.22
C ARG A 256 -35.25 23.06 -8.53
N SER A 257 -36.45 23.20 -9.10
CA SER A 257 -37.37 22.12 -9.41
C SER A 257 -37.14 21.55 -10.82
N ASN A 258 -37.15 20.21 -10.92
CA ASN A 258 -37.49 19.38 -12.09
C ASN A 258 -36.86 19.70 -13.48
N ALA A 259 -35.56 20.01 -13.54
CA ALA A 259 -34.78 19.95 -14.78
C ALA A 259 -33.35 19.34 -14.65
N ASP A 260 -32.88 18.98 -13.46
CA ASP A 260 -31.44 18.81 -13.21
C ASP A 260 -30.88 17.36 -13.32
N ILE A 261 -31.66 16.42 -13.85
CA ILE A 261 -31.12 15.11 -14.28
C ILE A 261 -30.55 15.20 -15.71
N ASP A 262 -31.04 16.15 -16.52
CA ASP A 262 -30.60 16.28 -17.91
C ASP A 262 -29.31 17.10 -18.06
N LEU A 263 -28.97 17.97 -17.10
CA LEU A 263 -27.67 18.69 -17.08
C LEU A 263 -26.48 17.74 -16.82
N PHE A 264 -26.66 16.69 -16.01
CA PHE A 264 -25.64 15.68 -15.78
C PHE A 264 -25.42 14.79 -17.03
N LYS A 265 -26.45 14.60 -17.85
CA LYS A 265 -26.36 13.92 -19.15
C LYS A 265 -25.78 14.82 -20.25
N ASN A 266 -26.10 16.11 -20.25
CA ASN A 266 -25.69 17.06 -21.30
C ASN A 266 -24.19 17.43 -21.27
N LYS A 267 -23.50 17.27 -20.12
CA LYS A 267 -22.02 17.38 -20.09
C LYS A 267 -21.30 16.29 -20.87
N ASN A 268 -21.96 15.19 -21.24
CA ASN A 268 -21.40 14.18 -22.13
C ASN A 268 -21.29 14.67 -23.60
N ASN A 269 -21.99 15.75 -23.98
CA ASN A 269 -22.07 16.22 -25.37
C ASN A 269 -21.41 17.59 -25.61
N ALA A 270 -20.85 18.23 -24.57
CA ALA A 270 -20.31 19.60 -24.65
C ALA A 270 -18.76 19.64 -24.73
N SER A 271 -18.12 18.56 -25.17
CA SER A 271 -16.66 18.52 -25.43
C SER A 271 -16.30 18.71 -26.90
N GLU A 272 -17.20 19.30 -27.70
CA GLU A 272 -16.89 19.77 -29.05
C GLU A 272 -17.59 21.11 -29.30
N ASN A 273 -16.77 22.11 -29.63
CA ASN A 273 -17.13 23.48 -30.02
C ASN A 273 -17.49 24.45 -28.89
N GLU A 274 -16.55 25.35 -28.57
CA GLU A 274 -16.83 26.79 -28.66
C GLU A 274 -15.53 27.60 -28.71
N ASN A 275 -15.19 28.03 -29.93
CA ASN A 275 -14.26 29.12 -30.21
C ASN A 275 -15.04 30.43 -30.28
N ASN A 276 -14.42 31.50 -29.75
CA ASN A 276 -14.69 32.92 -30.00
C ASN A 276 -15.98 33.55 -29.45
N LYS A 277 -15.83 34.45 -28.47
CA LYS A 277 -15.95 35.91 -28.70
C LYS A 277 -15.62 36.73 -27.44
N THR A 278 -14.68 37.65 -27.61
CA THR A 278 -14.42 38.83 -26.78
C THR A 278 -15.49 39.91 -26.98
N THR A 279 -15.88 40.62 -25.91
CA THR A 279 -15.80 42.10 -25.80
C THR A 279 -16.21 42.62 -24.42
N ASN A 280 -15.48 43.63 -23.96
CA ASN A 280 -15.58 44.37 -22.69
C ASN A 280 -16.91 45.10 -22.47
N SER A 281 -17.33 45.25 -21.20
CA SER A 281 -17.45 46.57 -20.55
C SER A 281 -17.95 46.50 -19.09
N ASN A 282 -17.23 47.22 -18.23
CA ASN A 282 -17.67 47.99 -17.06
C ASN A 282 -18.08 47.30 -15.75
N GLN A 283 -17.11 47.39 -14.83
CA GLN A 283 -17.22 47.73 -13.41
C GLN A 283 -18.60 48.22 -12.95
N ASN A 284 -19.28 47.41 -12.15
CA ASN A 284 -19.82 47.75 -10.82
C ASN A 284 -20.69 46.59 -10.34
N ASN A 285 -20.18 45.81 -9.38
CA ASN A 285 -20.93 45.19 -8.29
C ASN A 285 -20.01 44.24 -7.53
N LEU A 286 -19.33 44.78 -6.52
CA LEU A 286 -18.50 44.07 -5.55
C LEU A 286 -19.37 43.34 -4.50
N LEU A 287 -20.43 42.64 -4.96
CA LEU A 287 -21.42 41.93 -4.14
C LEU A 287 -22.00 40.69 -4.84
N ASN A 288 -21.26 40.13 -5.82
CA ASN A 288 -21.50 38.77 -6.35
C ASN A 288 -20.52 37.78 -5.71
N ILE A 289 -20.57 37.66 -4.38
CA ILE A 289 -19.81 36.64 -3.66
C ILE A 289 -20.64 35.34 -3.67
N LEU A 290 -20.14 34.39 -4.47
CA LEU A 290 -20.48 32.96 -4.50
C LEU A 290 -21.90 32.62 -4.95
N GLU A 291 -22.07 32.39 -6.25
CA GLU A 291 -23.12 31.48 -6.71
C GLU A 291 -22.98 30.15 -5.95
N PRO A 292 -24.06 29.59 -5.38
CA PRO A 292 -23.99 28.30 -4.72
C PRO A 292 -23.60 27.25 -5.77
N LYS A 293 -22.40 26.65 -5.61
CA LYS A 293 -22.06 25.45 -6.38
C LYS A 293 -23.17 24.42 -6.12
N GLU A 294 -23.88 24.03 -7.18
CA GLU A 294 -24.87 22.95 -7.11
C GLU A 294 -24.21 21.73 -6.46
N MET A 295 -24.75 21.33 -5.32
CA MET A 295 -24.24 20.21 -4.54
C MET A 295 -25.11 19.01 -4.83
N PHE A 296 -24.52 17.98 -5.41
CA PHE A 296 -25.21 16.74 -5.73
C PHE A 296 -25.18 15.79 -4.53
N PHE A 297 -26.20 14.96 -4.41
CA PHE A 297 -26.30 13.95 -3.36
C PHE A 297 -26.52 12.56 -3.94
N GLY A 298 -26.05 11.55 -3.21
CA GLY A 298 -26.21 10.16 -3.60
C GLY A 298 -26.31 9.24 -2.39
N LYS A 299 -26.75 8.01 -2.64
CA LYS A 299 -26.71 6.90 -1.69
C LYS A 299 -25.95 5.71 -2.28
N VAL A 300 -25.22 5.00 -1.44
CA VAL A 300 -24.53 3.76 -1.81
C VAL A 300 -25.55 2.62 -1.91
N VAL A 301 -25.59 1.97 -3.06
CA VAL A 301 -26.51 0.84 -3.35
C VAL A 301 -25.79 -0.49 -3.49
N GLY A 302 -24.45 -0.48 -3.47
CA GLY A 302 -23.63 -1.66 -3.58
C GLY A 302 -22.15 -1.35 -3.43
N ILE A 303 -21.38 -2.34 -3.03
CA ILE A 303 -19.92 -2.23 -2.92
C ILE A 303 -19.32 -3.12 -3.99
N TYR A 304 -18.62 -2.49 -4.94
CA TYR A 304 -17.92 -3.22 -5.99
C TYR A 304 -16.64 -3.87 -5.45
N LYS A 305 -15.88 -3.14 -4.63
CA LYS A 305 -14.62 -3.60 -4.07
C LYS A 305 -14.30 -2.90 -2.75
N ARG A 306 -14.00 -3.69 -1.72
CA ARG A 306 -13.48 -3.20 -0.44
C ARG A 306 -12.01 -2.81 -0.57
N ASN A 307 -11.64 -1.65 -0.04
CA ASN A 307 -10.26 -1.17 -0.08
C ASN A 307 -9.42 -1.71 1.08
N LYS A 308 -9.41 -0.98 2.21
CA LYS A 308 -8.59 -1.30 3.38
C LYS A 308 -9.44 -1.96 4.47
N THR A 309 -9.08 -3.17 4.86
CA THR A 309 -9.72 -3.93 5.95
C THR A 309 -8.88 -4.01 7.22
N SER A 310 -7.57 -3.86 7.07
CA SER A 310 -6.60 -3.86 8.16
C SER A 310 -6.58 -2.50 8.86
N LEU A 311 -6.95 -2.43 10.13
CA LEU A 311 -6.96 -1.20 10.92
C LEU A 311 -6.17 -1.38 12.22
N VAL A 312 -5.72 -0.28 12.80
CA VAL A 312 -5.15 -0.27 14.16
C VAL A 312 -6.04 0.59 15.04
N GLY A 313 -6.35 0.09 16.24
CA GLY A 313 -7.26 0.75 17.15
C GLY A 313 -7.07 0.33 18.61
N THR A 314 -7.98 0.80 19.46
CA THR A 314 -7.97 0.53 20.90
C THR A 314 -9.39 0.21 21.37
N ILE A 315 -9.53 -0.70 22.34
CA ILE A 315 -10.84 -1.03 22.95
C ILE A 315 -11.46 0.21 23.60
N ILE A 316 -12.74 0.44 23.35
CA ILE A 316 -13.53 1.47 24.03
C ILE A 316 -13.92 0.95 25.41
N ASN A 317 -13.35 1.53 26.47
CA ASN A 317 -13.53 1.07 27.85
C ASN A 317 -15.01 0.92 28.26
N ASN A 318 -15.89 1.83 27.82
CA ASN A 318 -17.32 1.81 28.15
C ASN A 318 -18.09 0.65 27.52
N THR A 319 -17.46 -0.13 26.62
CA THR A 319 -18.07 -1.32 26.00
C THR A 319 -17.72 -2.63 26.70
N VAL A 320 -16.87 -2.57 27.72
CA VAL A 320 -16.46 -3.74 28.49
C VAL A 320 -17.50 -4.02 29.60
N ASN A 321 -18.11 -5.21 29.54
CA ASN A 321 -19.15 -5.68 30.44
C ASN A 321 -18.72 -6.99 31.13
N GLY A 322 -18.35 -6.92 32.41
CA GLY A 322 -18.11 -8.09 33.26
C GLY A 322 -16.89 -8.95 32.87
N GLU A 323 -16.79 -10.13 33.47
CA GLU A 323 -15.74 -11.12 33.23
C GLU A 323 -16.17 -12.17 32.18
N GLY A 324 -15.21 -12.70 31.43
CA GLY A 324 -15.44 -13.74 30.43
C GLY A 324 -15.54 -13.24 28.98
N THR A 325 -15.92 -14.15 28.07
CA THR A 325 -16.00 -13.88 26.64
C THR A 325 -17.14 -12.93 26.32
N GLN A 326 -16.81 -11.79 25.72
CA GLN A 326 -17.74 -10.72 25.46
C GLN A 326 -17.44 -10.01 24.14
N ASN A 327 -18.43 -9.27 23.64
CA ASN A 327 -18.28 -8.42 22.47
C ASN A 327 -17.89 -7.01 22.94
N VAL A 328 -16.83 -6.45 22.34
CA VAL A 328 -16.35 -5.09 22.64
C VAL A 328 -16.10 -4.33 21.34
N LEU A 329 -16.12 -3.00 21.42
CA LEU A 329 -15.79 -2.15 20.27
C LEU A 329 -14.34 -1.70 20.34
N VAL A 330 -13.65 -1.80 19.20
CA VAL A 330 -12.33 -1.23 18.98
C VAL A 330 -12.49 0.02 18.14
N LEU A 331 -12.03 1.16 18.66
CA LEU A 331 -12.01 2.43 17.94
C LEU A 331 -10.72 2.53 17.10
N PRO A 332 -10.82 2.59 15.76
CA PRO A 332 -9.65 2.83 14.91
C PRO A 332 -9.02 4.19 15.19
N ILE A 333 -7.71 4.29 15.04
CA ILE A 333 -7.00 5.59 15.14
C ILE A 333 -7.37 6.51 13.98
N ASP A 334 -7.53 5.94 12.78
CA ASP A 334 -8.03 6.68 11.64
C ASP A 334 -9.55 6.86 11.75
N LYS A 335 -9.96 8.09 12.14
CA LYS A 335 -11.35 8.49 12.37
C LYS A 335 -12.25 8.43 11.12
N LYS A 336 -11.66 8.15 9.95
CA LYS A 336 -12.38 7.82 8.71
C LYS A 336 -13.07 6.46 8.73
N TYR A 337 -12.76 5.60 9.70
CA TYR A 337 -13.35 4.27 9.83
C TYR A 337 -14.26 4.18 11.06
N PRO A 338 -15.33 3.37 10.99
CA PRO A 338 -16.21 3.11 12.13
C PRO A 338 -15.51 2.28 13.22
N PRO A 339 -16.00 2.33 14.47
CA PRO A 339 -15.68 1.31 15.47
C PRO A 339 -15.95 -0.10 14.94
N VAL A 340 -15.08 -1.04 15.25
CA VAL A 340 -15.19 -2.44 14.82
C VAL A 340 -15.50 -3.30 16.04
N MET A 341 -16.52 -4.14 15.94
CA MET A 341 -16.86 -5.10 16.98
C MET A 341 -15.92 -6.29 16.90
N ILE A 342 -15.39 -6.71 18.05
CA ILE A 342 -14.61 -7.95 18.22
C ILE A 342 -15.18 -8.77 19.37
N ARG A 343 -15.00 -10.09 19.34
CA ARG A 343 -15.33 -11.00 20.44
C ARG A 343 -14.05 -11.54 21.05
N THR A 344 -13.90 -11.43 22.37
CA THR A 344 -12.68 -11.90 23.03
C THR A 344 -12.93 -12.30 24.48
N SER A 345 -12.17 -13.31 24.92
CA SER A 345 -12.06 -13.74 26.31
C SER A 345 -10.90 -13.09 27.07
N GLN A 346 -10.10 -12.24 26.40
CA GLN A 346 -8.81 -11.75 26.87
C GLN A 346 -8.80 -10.25 27.17
N ILE A 347 -9.94 -9.71 27.62
CA ILE A 347 -10.11 -8.26 27.87
C ILE A 347 -9.01 -7.68 28.76
N GLU A 348 -8.67 -8.34 29.87
CA GLU A 348 -7.62 -7.89 30.78
C GLU A 348 -6.27 -7.69 30.09
N GLU A 349 -5.96 -8.53 29.10
CA GLU A 349 -4.70 -8.44 28.36
C GLU A 349 -4.77 -7.38 27.25
N LEU A 350 -5.93 -7.17 26.64
CA LEU A 350 -6.10 -6.29 25.47
C LEU A 350 -6.42 -4.84 25.85
N LEU A 351 -6.94 -4.60 27.05
CA LEU A 351 -7.27 -3.25 27.54
C LEU A 351 -6.01 -2.36 27.55
N ASN A 352 -6.18 -1.09 27.18
CA ASN A 352 -5.10 -0.09 27.12
C ASN A 352 -3.94 -0.44 26.18
N LYS A 353 -4.13 -1.36 25.23
CA LYS A 353 -3.16 -1.67 24.17
C LYS A 353 -3.64 -1.21 22.80
N ARG A 354 -2.69 -1.07 21.88
CA ARG A 354 -2.97 -0.96 20.45
C ARG A 354 -3.23 -2.35 19.88
N LEU A 355 -4.30 -2.49 19.12
CA LEU A 355 -4.72 -3.74 18.49
C LEU A 355 -4.70 -3.57 16.98
N TRP A 356 -4.01 -4.47 16.29
CA TRP A 356 -4.16 -4.64 14.86
C TRP A 356 -5.38 -5.51 14.62
N ILE A 357 -6.43 -4.95 14.03
CA ILE A 357 -7.70 -5.60 13.72
C ILE A 357 -7.91 -5.73 12.21
N GLU A 358 -8.68 -6.72 11.80
CA GLU A 358 -9.13 -6.91 10.42
C GLU A 358 -10.65 -6.86 10.39
N LEU A 359 -11.20 -5.99 9.55
CA LEU A 359 -12.63 -5.91 9.25
C LEU A 359 -13.00 -7.09 8.34
N GLU A 360 -13.92 -7.93 8.79
CA GLU A 360 -14.34 -9.13 8.07
C GLU A 360 -15.70 -8.94 7.40
N LEU A 361 -16.74 -8.68 8.20
CA LEU A 361 -18.12 -8.58 7.73
C LEU A 361 -18.80 -7.33 8.26
N TRP A 362 -19.83 -6.88 7.56
CA TRP A 362 -20.75 -5.86 8.05
C TRP A 362 -22.17 -6.27 7.67
N GLU A 363 -22.83 -6.93 8.61
CA GLU A 363 -24.18 -7.43 8.43
C GLU A 363 -25.20 -6.29 8.29
N GLN A 364 -26.27 -6.57 7.56
CA GLN A 364 -27.31 -5.57 7.27
C GLN A 364 -28.02 -5.08 8.53
N ASP A 365 -28.10 -5.92 9.56
CA ASP A 365 -28.75 -5.65 10.85
C ASP A 365 -27.75 -5.45 12.00
N SER A 366 -26.52 -5.03 11.68
CA SER A 366 -25.53 -4.66 12.69
C SER A 366 -25.01 -3.25 12.44
N LYS A 367 -25.06 -2.40 13.46
CA LYS A 367 -24.62 -0.99 13.36
C LYS A 367 -23.13 -0.84 13.09
N TYR A 368 -22.32 -1.76 13.59
CA TYR A 368 -20.87 -1.76 13.45
C TYR A 368 -20.40 -2.97 12.64
N PRO A 369 -19.34 -2.84 11.84
CA PRO A 369 -18.72 -4.00 11.23
C PRO A 369 -18.12 -4.92 12.30
N SER A 370 -18.11 -6.21 12.00
CA SER A 370 -17.44 -7.23 12.81
C SER A 370 -16.07 -7.56 12.25
N GLY A 371 -15.20 -8.01 13.15
CA GLY A 371 -13.86 -8.46 12.80
C GLY A 371 -13.16 -9.07 14.00
N HIS A 372 -11.87 -9.34 13.80
CA HIS A 372 -11.03 -9.90 14.86
C HIS A 372 -9.74 -9.10 14.98
N TYR A 373 -9.17 -9.14 16.18
CA TYR A 373 -7.80 -8.68 16.33
C TYR A 373 -6.86 -9.78 15.82
N PHE A 374 -5.96 -9.37 14.95
CA PHE A 374 -4.93 -10.20 14.34
C PHE A 374 -3.68 -10.27 15.22
N LYS A 375 -3.32 -9.14 15.84
CA LYS A 375 -2.11 -9.01 16.65
C LYS A 375 -2.31 -7.96 17.75
N LYS A 376 -1.95 -8.33 18.98
CA LYS A 376 -1.75 -7.37 20.07
C LYS A 376 -0.42 -6.64 19.87
N LEU A 377 -0.46 -5.32 19.86
CA LEU A 377 0.73 -4.47 19.86
C LEU A 377 1.05 -4.05 21.31
N ASN A 378 1.77 -2.94 21.49
CA ASN A 378 2.16 -2.46 22.82
C ASN A 378 1.08 -1.58 23.48
N LYS A 379 1.36 -1.20 24.72
CA LYS A 379 0.53 -0.27 25.52
C LYS A 379 0.44 1.09 24.82
N ILE A 380 -0.70 1.76 24.97
CA ILE A 380 -0.87 3.14 24.49
C ILE A 380 0.20 4.04 25.13
N GLY A 381 0.85 4.86 24.31
CA GLY A 381 1.93 5.75 24.72
C GLY A 381 3.32 5.10 24.78
N ASP A 382 3.42 3.79 24.53
CA ASP A 382 4.72 3.15 24.28
C ASP A 382 5.27 3.58 22.91
N ILE A 383 6.50 4.11 22.88
CA ILE A 383 7.08 4.70 21.66
C ILE A 383 7.16 3.67 20.53
N GLU A 384 7.69 2.47 20.80
CA GLU A 384 7.78 1.40 19.80
C GLU A 384 6.40 0.96 19.30
N GLY A 385 5.42 0.89 20.21
CA GLY A 385 4.03 0.59 19.90
C GLY A 385 3.35 1.59 19.00
N GLU A 386 3.53 2.89 19.27
CA GLU A 386 2.94 3.96 18.48
C GLU A 386 3.61 4.07 17.10
N ILE A 387 4.94 3.85 17.02
CA ILE A 387 5.65 3.75 15.73
C ILE A 387 5.12 2.56 14.92
N GLU A 388 5.08 1.36 15.52
CA GLU A 388 4.54 0.15 14.89
C GLU A 388 3.11 0.40 14.38
N CYS A 389 2.30 1.09 15.17
CA CYS A 389 0.94 1.46 14.83
C CYS A 389 0.83 2.43 13.64
N ILE A 390 1.67 3.48 13.59
CA ILE A 390 1.70 4.44 12.47
C ILE A 390 2.11 3.73 11.17
N LEU A 391 3.11 2.86 11.23
CA LEU A 391 3.58 2.09 10.07
C LEU A 391 2.47 1.20 9.51
N ILE A 392 1.84 0.37 10.34
CA ILE A 392 0.73 -0.50 9.93
C ILE A 392 -0.45 0.34 9.40
N SER A 393 -0.78 1.45 10.06
CA SER A 393 -1.88 2.32 9.64
C SER A 393 -1.65 2.95 8.27
N ASN A 394 -0.41 3.13 7.84
CA ASN A 394 -0.07 3.64 6.52
C ASN A 394 0.28 2.53 5.52
N GLY A 395 0.10 1.25 5.88
CA GLY A 395 0.41 0.11 5.02
C GLY A 395 1.91 -0.09 4.77
N ILE A 396 2.76 0.45 5.66
CA ILE A 396 4.21 0.34 5.55
C ILE A 396 4.65 -0.97 6.20
N THR A 397 5.28 -1.84 5.41
CA THR A 397 5.89 -3.07 5.94
C THR A 397 7.16 -2.72 6.73
N TYR A 398 7.35 -3.36 7.88
CA TYR A 398 8.51 -3.12 8.74
C TYR A 398 8.98 -4.44 9.34
N PHE A 399 10.22 -4.45 9.80
CA PHE A 399 10.81 -5.56 10.54
C PHE A 399 11.26 -5.03 11.90
N LYS A 400 11.00 -5.78 12.97
CA LYS A 400 11.47 -5.41 14.32
C LYS A 400 13.00 -5.46 14.39
N ASP A 401 13.60 -6.37 13.63
CA ASP A 401 15.03 -6.56 13.51
C ASP A 401 15.42 -6.35 12.03
N LYS A 402 16.61 -5.79 11.78
CA LYS A 402 17.11 -5.33 10.46
C LYS A 402 16.86 -6.34 9.32
N TRP A 403 17.05 -5.92 8.06
CA TRP A 403 16.96 -6.79 6.86
C TRP A 403 17.62 -8.18 7.00
N ILE A 404 18.64 -8.32 7.85
CA ILE A 404 19.28 -9.61 8.21
C ILE A 404 18.31 -10.67 8.74
N ASP A 405 17.24 -10.28 9.44
CA ASP A 405 16.30 -11.23 10.04
C ASP A 405 15.34 -11.83 9.03
N LEU A 406 15.07 -11.13 7.92
CA LEU A 406 14.46 -11.76 6.75
C LEU A 406 15.30 -12.97 6.33
N PHE A 407 16.64 -12.90 6.31
CA PHE A 407 17.45 -14.03 5.83
C PHE A 407 17.41 -15.29 6.72
N VAL A 408 16.80 -15.20 7.91
CA VAL A 408 16.87 -16.25 8.93
C VAL A 408 15.49 -16.77 9.36
N LYS A 409 14.43 -15.95 9.33
CA LYS A 409 13.08 -16.33 9.79
C LYS A 409 11.97 -15.79 8.89
N SER A 410 10.84 -16.50 8.83
CA SER A 410 9.60 -15.94 8.29
C SER A 410 9.14 -14.74 9.13
N THR A 411 8.44 -13.81 8.49
CA THR A 411 7.88 -12.63 9.16
C THR A 411 6.37 -12.58 8.97
N ASN A 412 5.71 -11.61 9.61
CA ASN A 412 4.29 -11.38 9.39
C ASN A 412 3.95 -10.96 7.95
N PHE A 413 4.95 -10.55 7.16
CA PHE A 413 4.78 -10.01 5.81
C PHE A 413 5.31 -10.96 4.73
N TYR A 414 6.42 -11.66 4.98
CA TYR A 414 7.11 -12.52 4.01
C TYR A 414 7.32 -13.92 4.56
N ASP A 415 7.22 -14.91 3.68
CA ASP A 415 7.48 -16.31 4.00
C ASP A 415 8.98 -16.67 3.96
N VAL A 416 9.31 -17.90 4.35
CA VAL A 416 10.71 -18.38 4.41
C VAL A 416 11.34 -18.48 3.02
N GLU A 417 10.56 -18.72 1.98
CA GLU A 417 11.05 -18.89 0.62
C GLU A 417 11.55 -17.57 0.04
N THR A 418 10.71 -16.53 0.14
CA THR A 418 11.07 -15.14 -0.15
C THR A 418 12.41 -14.78 0.49
N CYS A 419 12.53 -15.09 1.78
CA CYS A 419 13.70 -14.84 2.60
C CYS A 419 14.97 -15.57 2.12
N LYS A 420 14.85 -16.80 1.63
CA LYS A 420 15.97 -17.60 1.10
C LYS A 420 16.42 -17.16 -0.28
N MET A 421 15.48 -16.90 -1.19
CA MET A 421 15.78 -16.38 -2.53
C MET A 421 16.59 -15.09 -2.41
N LEU A 422 16.13 -14.20 -1.52
CA LEU A 422 16.79 -12.96 -1.21
C LEU A 422 18.23 -13.18 -0.68
N LYS A 423 18.44 -14.15 0.22
CA LYS A 423 19.76 -14.48 0.75
C LYS A 423 20.74 -14.98 -0.33
N ASN A 424 20.27 -15.84 -1.24
CA ASN A 424 21.10 -16.37 -2.32
C ASN A 424 21.52 -15.26 -3.29
N GLU A 425 20.55 -14.45 -3.74
CA GLU A 425 20.82 -13.26 -4.59
C GLU A 425 21.86 -12.35 -3.93
N ILE A 426 21.76 -12.15 -2.61
CA ILE A 426 22.62 -11.22 -1.89
C ILE A 426 24.06 -11.67 -1.74
N SER A 427 24.30 -12.98 -1.67
CA SER A 427 25.64 -13.54 -1.47
C SER A 427 26.63 -13.23 -2.61
N GLU A 428 26.11 -12.86 -3.79
CA GLU A 428 26.90 -12.54 -4.99
C GLU A 428 27.40 -11.09 -5.03
N PHE A 429 26.82 -10.16 -4.26
CA PHE A 429 27.06 -8.72 -4.41
C PHE A 429 28.37 -8.19 -3.82
N PHE A 430 29.18 -9.02 -3.16
CA PHE A 430 30.37 -8.55 -2.43
C PHE A 430 31.59 -8.21 -3.29
N ASN A 431 31.48 -8.23 -4.63
CA ASN A 431 32.66 -8.10 -5.48
C ASN A 431 32.54 -7.02 -6.56
N LEU A 432 33.42 -6.01 -6.49
CA LEU A 432 33.58 -4.99 -7.53
C LEU A 432 34.34 -5.49 -8.78
N ASN A 433 34.85 -6.73 -8.80
CA ASN A 433 35.62 -7.29 -9.91
C ASN A 433 34.90 -7.19 -11.26
N ASP A 434 33.58 -7.33 -11.28
CA ASP A 434 32.79 -7.21 -12.50
C ASP A 434 32.83 -5.77 -13.02
N ILE A 435 32.68 -4.78 -12.13
CA ILE A 435 32.76 -3.35 -12.47
C ILE A 435 34.16 -2.98 -12.96
N TYR A 436 35.23 -3.46 -12.30
CA TYR A 436 36.60 -3.25 -12.77
C TYR A 436 36.84 -3.88 -14.15
N SER A 437 36.25 -5.05 -14.39
CA SER A 437 36.34 -5.73 -15.68
C SER A 437 35.56 -4.98 -16.78
N GLU A 438 34.38 -4.45 -16.48
CA GLU A 438 33.61 -3.58 -17.39
C GLU A 438 34.40 -2.33 -17.79
N VAL A 439 35.12 -1.71 -16.84
CA VAL A 439 36.00 -0.57 -17.12
C VAL A 439 37.15 -0.98 -18.03
N LYS A 440 37.83 -2.09 -17.72
CA LYS A 440 38.95 -2.62 -18.53
C LYS A 440 38.51 -2.95 -19.97
N ASN A 441 37.28 -3.42 -20.14
CA ASN A 441 36.70 -3.77 -21.44
C ASN A 441 36.06 -2.58 -22.16
N GLY A 442 36.08 -1.37 -21.58
CA GLY A 442 35.53 -0.15 -22.18
C GLY A 442 34.00 -0.06 -22.17
N ILE A 443 33.32 -0.95 -21.43
CA ILE A 443 31.85 -0.95 -21.27
C ILE A 443 31.42 0.17 -20.31
N ARG A 444 32.26 0.46 -19.30
CA ARG A 444 32.05 1.46 -18.27
C ARG A 444 33.16 2.52 -18.32
N LYS A 445 32.81 3.80 -18.16
CA LYS A 445 33.80 4.90 -18.12
C LYS A 445 34.56 4.90 -16.80
N ASP A 446 35.85 5.22 -16.84
CA ASP A 446 36.67 5.40 -15.63
C ASP A 446 36.77 6.89 -15.31
N PHE A 447 36.21 7.29 -14.16
CA PHE A 447 36.22 8.67 -13.66
C PHE A 447 36.91 8.79 -12.31
N ARG A 448 37.65 7.76 -11.87
CA ARG A 448 38.33 7.77 -10.57
C ARG A 448 39.40 8.84 -10.44
N ASN A 449 39.89 9.37 -11.56
CA ASN A 449 40.86 10.47 -11.59
C ASN A 449 40.22 11.86 -11.40
N LEU A 450 38.89 11.98 -11.45
CA LEU A 450 38.17 13.24 -11.29
C LEU A 450 37.99 13.57 -9.81
N LYS A 451 38.06 14.85 -9.45
CA LYS A 451 37.81 15.35 -8.10
C LYS A 451 36.32 15.31 -7.75
N ILE A 452 35.82 14.12 -7.48
CA ILE A 452 34.40 13.90 -7.17
C ILE A 452 34.19 14.08 -5.66
N ILE A 453 33.14 14.81 -5.28
CA ILE A 453 32.76 15.09 -3.89
C ILE A 453 31.26 14.83 -3.68
N SER A 454 30.82 14.52 -2.46
CA SER A 454 29.39 14.51 -2.09
C SER A 454 29.09 15.59 -1.06
N ILE A 455 27.83 16.04 -0.99
CA ILE A 455 27.37 17.07 -0.05
C ILE A 455 26.02 16.66 0.54
N ASP A 456 26.05 16.20 1.79
CA ASP A 456 24.92 15.49 2.41
C ASP A 456 24.59 16.04 3.80
N PRO A 457 23.44 15.67 4.40
CA PRO A 457 23.20 15.90 5.82
C PRO A 457 24.28 15.24 6.70
N LYS A 458 24.58 15.85 7.84
CA LYS A 458 25.55 15.29 8.79
C LYS A 458 25.12 13.89 9.27
N GLY A 459 26.00 12.90 9.09
CA GLY A 459 25.74 11.50 9.48
C GLY A 459 24.99 10.68 8.42
N CYS A 460 24.80 11.21 7.21
CA CYS A 460 24.29 10.42 6.08
C CYS A 460 25.23 9.24 5.78
N THR A 461 24.66 8.08 5.47
CA THR A 461 25.38 6.83 5.17
C THR A 461 25.00 6.26 3.81
N ASP A 462 23.83 6.63 3.32
CA ASP A 462 23.17 6.34 2.05
C ASP A 462 23.41 7.50 1.07
N VAL A 463 24.67 7.66 0.64
CA VAL A 463 25.08 8.73 -0.27
C VAL A 463 24.71 8.35 -1.70
N ASP A 464 23.62 8.93 -2.20
CA ASP A 464 23.06 8.61 -3.51
C ASP A 464 23.71 9.39 -4.66
N ASP A 465 24.15 10.63 -4.40
CA ASP A 465 24.71 11.52 -5.40
C ASP A 465 26.09 12.08 -5.04
N ALA A 466 26.91 12.25 -6.06
CA ALA A 466 28.20 12.92 -5.99
C ALA A 466 28.41 13.81 -7.23
N LEU A 467 29.27 14.80 -7.09
CA LEU A 467 29.41 15.92 -8.00
C LEU A 467 30.89 16.12 -8.34
N HIS A 468 31.19 16.52 -9.57
CA HIS A 468 32.48 17.14 -9.87
C HIS A 468 32.33 18.33 -10.81
N ILE A 469 33.37 19.15 -10.84
CA ILE A 469 33.56 20.18 -11.86
C ILE A 469 35.02 20.19 -12.32
N ASN A 470 35.21 20.22 -13.63
CA ASN A 470 36.50 20.38 -14.27
C ASN A 470 36.48 21.62 -15.18
N PHE A 471 37.58 22.37 -15.17
CA PHE A 471 37.71 23.63 -15.90
C PHE A 471 38.33 23.35 -17.27
N LEU A 472 37.63 23.67 -18.35
CA LEU A 472 38.10 23.41 -19.71
C LEU A 472 38.85 24.63 -20.27
N GLU A 473 39.81 24.37 -21.18
CA GLU A 473 40.66 25.41 -21.77
C GLU A 473 39.87 26.43 -22.59
N ASN A 474 38.73 26.03 -23.15
CA ASN A 474 37.81 26.91 -23.90
C ASN A 474 37.00 27.87 -23.01
N GLY A 475 37.20 27.84 -21.69
CA GLY A 475 36.49 28.69 -20.72
C GLY A 475 35.12 28.17 -20.28
N THR A 476 34.75 26.96 -20.71
CA THR A 476 33.55 26.24 -20.24
C THR A 476 33.91 25.28 -19.09
N PHE A 477 32.89 24.60 -18.55
CA PHE A 477 33.04 23.67 -17.43
C PHE A 477 32.49 22.31 -17.81
N GLN A 478 33.24 21.25 -17.54
CA GLN A 478 32.67 19.91 -17.48
C GLN A 478 32.12 19.68 -16.08
N VAL A 479 30.82 19.47 -15.95
CA VAL A 479 30.14 19.19 -14.68
C VAL A 479 29.56 17.79 -14.75
N GLY A 480 29.85 16.96 -13.75
CA GLY A 480 29.28 15.63 -13.63
C GLY A 480 28.42 15.51 -12.38
N VAL A 481 27.24 14.91 -12.55
CA VAL A 481 26.46 14.34 -11.44
C VAL A 481 26.55 12.82 -11.58
N HIS A 482 26.95 12.16 -10.49
CA HIS A 482 27.16 10.73 -10.40
C HIS A 482 26.14 10.16 -9.42
N ILE A 483 25.26 9.29 -9.89
CA ILE A 483 24.22 8.67 -9.08
C ILE A 483 24.61 7.21 -8.81
N ALA A 484 24.39 6.71 -7.60
CA ALA A 484 24.64 5.31 -7.24
C ALA A 484 24.06 4.31 -8.27
N ASP A 485 24.87 3.36 -8.77
CA ASP A 485 24.43 2.38 -9.79
C ASP A 485 23.66 1.21 -9.16
N VAL A 486 22.51 1.51 -8.53
CA VAL A 486 21.64 0.50 -7.89
C VAL A 486 21.20 -0.58 -8.89
N SER A 487 21.03 -0.23 -10.17
CA SER A 487 20.66 -1.16 -11.26
C SER A 487 21.70 -2.26 -11.53
N HIS A 488 22.95 -2.05 -11.09
CA HIS A 488 23.96 -3.09 -11.16
C HIS A 488 23.65 -4.23 -10.19
N TYR A 489 23.11 -3.92 -9.01
CA TYR A 489 22.83 -4.89 -7.94
C TYR A 489 21.38 -5.38 -7.95
N VAL A 490 20.40 -4.50 -8.17
CA VAL A 490 18.97 -4.87 -8.18
C VAL A 490 18.54 -5.18 -9.61
N LYS A 491 18.29 -6.46 -9.92
CA LYS A 491 17.86 -6.90 -11.26
C LYS A 491 16.34 -6.94 -11.35
N LEU A 492 15.83 -6.47 -12.49
CA LEU A 492 14.38 -6.47 -12.77
C LEU A 492 13.79 -7.88 -12.61
N GLY A 493 12.74 -8.00 -11.80
CA GLY A 493 12.04 -9.25 -11.53
C GLY A 493 12.67 -10.14 -10.46
N SER A 494 13.84 -9.78 -9.91
CA SER A 494 14.46 -10.49 -8.78
C SER A 494 13.63 -10.34 -7.51
N MET A 495 13.90 -11.16 -6.49
CA MET A 495 13.13 -11.06 -5.24
C MET A 495 13.38 -9.72 -4.52
N LEU A 496 14.63 -9.24 -4.56
CA LEU A 496 14.97 -7.93 -4.04
C LEU A 496 14.21 -6.79 -4.75
N ASP A 497 14.07 -6.85 -6.08
CA ASP A 497 13.30 -5.88 -6.87
C ASP A 497 11.82 -5.87 -6.49
N LYS A 498 11.21 -7.05 -6.30
CA LYS A 498 9.81 -7.16 -5.86
C LYS A 498 9.58 -6.53 -4.48
N ILE A 499 10.46 -6.81 -3.51
CA ILE A 499 10.36 -6.24 -2.15
C ILE A 499 10.60 -4.73 -2.18
N ALA A 500 11.60 -4.26 -2.92
CA ALA A 500 11.89 -2.84 -3.09
C ALA A 500 10.70 -2.12 -3.74
N SER A 501 10.09 -2.72 -4.77
CA SER A 501 8.89 -2.20 -5.44
C SER A 501 7.66 -2.19 -4.53
N GLU A 502 7.49 -3.18 -3.65
CA GLU A 502 6.41 -3.19 -2.66
C GLU A 502 6.59 -2.05 -1.65
N ARG A 503 7.81 -1.79 -1.21
CA ARG A 503 8.15 -0.69 -0.29
C ARG A 503 8.02 0.67 -0.94
N GLY A 504 8.45 0.79 -2.20
CA GLY A 504 8.39 2.00 -3.02
C GLY A 504 9.34 3.12 -2.60
N THR A 505 9.60 3.31 -1.30
CA THR A 505 10.50 4.35 -0.77
C THR A 505 11.03 4.00 0.63
N THR A 506 12.14 4.61 1.03
CA THR A 506 12.61 4.59 2.41
C THR A 506 11.75 5.55 3.25
N VAL A 507 11.24 5.07 4.39
CA VAL A 507 10.42 5.87 5.30
C VAL A 507 11.29 6.41 6.42
N TYR A 508 11.41 7.74 6.52
CA TYR A 508 12.17 8.41 7.57
C TYR A 508 11.24 8.79 8.74
N LEU A 509 11.57 8.31 9.93
CA LEU A 509 10.96 8.66 11.20
C LEU A 509 11.93 9.52 12.02
N PRO A 510 11.49 10.20 13.09
CA PRO A 510 12.38 11.04 13.90
C PRO A 510 13.58 10.30 14.52
N ASP A 511 13.44 9.01 14.81
CA ASP A 511 14.45 8.20 15.53
C ASP A 511 15.12 7.12 14.65
N ARG A 512 14.49 6.72 13.54
CA ARG A 512 14.97 5.64 12.66
C ARG A 512 14.51 5.83 11.22
N ARG A 513 15.04 5.00 10.33
CA ARG A 513 14.55 4.85 8.95
C ARG A 513 14.14 3.40 8.69
N ILE A 514 13.15 3.23 7.83
CA ILE A 514 12.72 1.93 7.31
C ILE A 514 13.20 1.84 5.86
N ASP A 515 14.32 1.15 5.65
CA ASP A 515 15.03 1.17 4.36
C ASP A 515 14.29 0.43 3.24
N MET A 516 14.20 1.05 2.06
CA MET A 516 13.69 0.39 0.85
C MET A 516 14.55 -0.79 0.40
N LEU A 517 15.86 -0.70 0.61
CA LEU A 517 16.86 -1.72 0.26
C LEU A 517 17.64 -2.16 1.52
N PRO A 518 18.27 -3.34 1.53
CA PRO A 518 19.13 -3.76 2.63
C PRO A 518 20.24 -2.75 2.94
N GLU A 519 20.52 -2.54 4.22
CA GLU A 519 21.52 -1.58 4.71
C GLU A 519 22.91 -1.77 4.06
N PHE A 520 23.35 -3.02 3.84
CA PHE A 520 24.65 -3.28 3.21
C PHE A 520 24.68 -2.90 1.71
N LEU A 521 23.52 -2.82 1.04
CA LEU A 521 23.41 -2.26 -0.31
C LEU A 521 23.31 -0.74 -0.24
N SER A 522 22.28 -0.21 0.42
CA SER A 522 21.97 1.23 0.44
C SER A 522 23.06 2.06 1.07
N ALA A 523 23.57 1.65 2.24
CA ALA A 523 24.62 2.36 2.99
C ALA A 523 26.02 1.76 2.80
N GLY A 524 26.17 0.79 1.89
CA GLY A 524 27.43 0.08 1.64
C GLY A 524 27.83 0.10 0.17
N LEU A 525 27.38 -0.91 -0.59
CA LEU A 525 27.82 -1.17 -1.96
C LEU A 525 27.36 -0.15 -2.99
N CYS A 526 26.15 0.41 -2.81
CA CYS A 526 25.61 1.46 -3.68
C CYS A 526 26.08 2.85 -3.25
N SER A 527 26.18 3.09 -1.95
CA SER A 527 26.56 4.39 -1.37
C SER A 527 27.91 4.87 -1.90
N LEU A 528 27.95 6.12 -2.37
CA LEU A 528 29.14 6.78 -2.93
C LEU A 528 30.08 7.30 -1.83
N LEU A 529 30.44 6.39 -0.92
CA LEU A 529 31.24 6.67 0.28
C LEU A 529 32.61 7.30 -0.04
N GLU A 530 33.06 8.18 0.87
CA GLU A 530 34.39 8.81 0.81
C GLU A 530 35.52 7.76 0.74
N ASP A 531 36.52 8.07 -0.07
CA ASP A 531 37.75 7.33 -0.30
C ASP A 531 37.53 5.90 -0.81
N GLN A 532 36.45 5.66 -1.56
CA GLN A 532 36.12 4.35 -2.10
C GLN A 532 35.71 4.38 -3.57
N ASP A 533 36.10 3.32 -4.29
CA ASP A 533 35.66 3.07 -5.65
C ASP A 533 34.21 2.57 -5.65
N ARG A 534 33.36 3.20 -6.47
CA ARG A 534 31.93 2.87 -6.58
C ARG A 534 31.42 2.96 -8.01
N GLY A 535 30.58 1.99 -8.38
CA GLY A 535 29.83 2.04 -9.63
C GLY A 535 28.77 3.14 -9.56
N SER A 536 28.73 3.98 -10.58
CA SER A 536 27.72 5.04 -10.70
C SER A 536 27.11 5.07 -12.10
N PHE A 537 25.95 5.69 -12.21
CA PHE A 537 25.42 6.20 -13.47
C PHE A 537 25.68 7.70 -13.49
N SER A 538 26.43 8.17 -14.49
CA SER A 538 26.88 9.55 -14.57
C SER A 538 26.17 10.30 -15.69
N VAL A 539 25.79 11.54 -15.38
CA VAL A 539 25.38 12.54 -16.35
C VAL A 539 26.45 13.60 -16.39
N ILE A 540 27.10 13.73 -17.55
CA ILE A 540 28.18 14.68 -17.77
C ILE A 540 27.66 15.78 -18.69
N TRP A 541 27.82 17.03 -18.27
CA TRP A 541 27.50 18.21 -19.05
C TRP A 541 28.75 19.02 -19.37
N GLU A 542 28.81 19.59 -20.56
CA GLU A 542 29.60 20.80 -20.79
C GLU A 542 28.69 22.01 -20.60
N LEU A 543 29.06 22.89 -19.67
CA LEU A 543 28.28 24.06 -19.26
C LEU A 543 29.07 25.35 -19.49
N THR A 544 28.37 26.41 -19.91
CA THR A 544 28.90 27.78 -19.84
C THR A 544 28.96 28.28 -18.39
N SER A 545 29.63 29.42 -18.17
CA SER A 545 29.66 30.10 -16.86
C SER A 545 28.28 30.59 -16.37
N THR A 546 27.30 30.69 -17.27
CA THR A 546 25.91 31.04 -16.95
C THR A 546 25.03 29.81 -16.73
N GLY A 547 25.58 28.59 -16.85
CA GLY A 547 24.81 27.34 -16.73
C GLY A 547 23.96 27.04 -17.96
N GLU A 548 24.38 27.43 -19.16
CA GLU A 548 23.79 26.93 -20.40
C GLU A 548 24.43 25.60 -20.78
N ILE A 549 23.60 24.63 -21.17
CA ILE A 549 24.05 23.29 -21.56
C ILE A 549 24.54 23.33 -23.01
N ILE A 550 25.81 22.98 -23.20
CA ILE A 550 26.44 22.84 -24.53
C ILE A 550 26.34 21.40 -25.01
N SER A 551 26.66 20.43 -24.14
CA SER A 551 26.57 19.01 -24.47
C SER A 551 26.15 18.18 -23.25
N THR A 552 25.66 16.96 -23.49
CA THR A 552 25.24 16.02 -22.43
C THR A 552 25.64 14.60 -22.82
N GLU A 553 26.25 13.88 -21.90
CA GLU A 553 26.59 12.46 -22.03
C GLU A 553 26.00 11.69 -20.85
N PHE A 554 25.38 10.54 -21.14
CA PHE A 554 24.87 9.60 -20.14
C PHE A 554 25.70 8.32 -20.23
N CYS A 555 26.30 7.89 -19.12
CA CYS A 555 27.11 6.68 -19.13
C CYS A 555 27.11 5.97 -17.77
N LYS A 556 27.29 4.65 -17.79
CA LYS A 556 27.75 3.93 -16.61
C LYS A 556 29.22 4.27 -16.39
N SER A 557 29.60 4.53 -15.15
CA SER A 557 30.97 4.85 -14.78
C SER A 557 31.40 4.18 -13.48
N LEU A 558 32.72 4.17 -13.25
CA LEU A 558 33.34 3.87 -11.98
C LEU A 558 33.97 5.17 -11.46
N ILE A 559 33.60 5.56 -10.25
CA ILE A 559 34.06 6.81 -9.62
C ILE A 559 34.86 6.51 -8.35
N HIS A 560 35.59 7.51 -7.88
CA HIS A 560 36.23 7.54 -6.56
C HIS A 560 35.80 8.83 -5.85
N SER A 561 35.01 8.72 -4.78
CA SER A 561 34.53 9.90 -4.03
C SER A 561 35.65 10.41 -3.13
N HIS A 562 36.29 11.52 -3.49
CA HIS A 562 37.49 12.02 -2.80
C HIS A 562 37.19 12.73 -1.48
N LYS A 563 35.96 13.19 -1.28
CA LYS A 563 35.52 13.85 -0.05
C LYS A 563 34.00 13.85 0.07
N ALA A 564 33.48 13.47 1.23
CA ALA A 564 32.10 13.71 1.63
C ALA A 564 32.04 14.94 2.56
N PHE A 565 31.23 15.93 2.20
CA PHE A 565 30.99 17.11 3.01
C PHE A 565 29.60 17.07 3.63
N SER A 566 29.48 17.60 4.85
CA SER A 566 28.19 18.07 5.33
C SER A 566 27.83 19.44 4.72
N TYR A 567 26.54 19.79 4.70
CA TYR A 567 26.11 21.15 4.28
C TYR A 567 26.81 22.27 5.06
N ASP A 568 27.03 22.08 6.37
CA ASP A 568 27.73 23.04 7.22
C ASP A 568 29.20 23.20 6.79
N GLU A 569 29.91 22.09 6.55
CA GLU A 569 31.30 22.12 6.10
C GLU A 569 31.44 22.76 4.70
N ALA A 570 30.53 22.43 3.77
CA ALA A 570 30.52 23.04 2.45
C ALA A 570 30.28 24.56 2.54
N LEU A 571 29.38 25.00 3.42
CA LEU A 571 29.11 26.41 3.67
C LEU A 571 30.30 27.13 4.35
N GLU A 572 30.98 26.47 5.28
CA GLU A 572 32.21 26.99 5.91
C GLU A 572 33.31 27.21 4.87
N ILE A 573 33.48 26.28 3.92
CA ILE A 573 34.46 26.43 2.82
C ILE A 573 34.09 27.61 1.92
N LEU A 574 32.82 27.73 1.54
CA LEU A 574 32.32 28.86 0.73
C LEU A 574 32.52 30.22 1.42
N ASN A 575 32.35 30.27 2.74
CA ASN A 575 32.50 31.51 3.52
C ASN A 575 33.95 31.81 3.93
N SER A 576 34.89 30.89 3.69
CA SER A 576 36.29 31.09 4.07
C SER A 576 36.90 32.28 3.32
N LYS A 577 37.67 33.11 4.03
CA LYS A 577 38.40 34.24 3.43
C LYS A 577 39.74 33.85 2.80
N THR A 578 40.25 32.67 3.14
CA THR A 578 41.52 32.13 2.61
C THR A 578 41.25 31.09 1.54
N GLU A 579 42.28 30.74 0.77
CA GLU A 579 42.20 29.63 -0.19
C GLU A 579 42.24 28.30 0.58
N VAL A 580 41.23 27.46 0.38
CA VAL A 580 41.07 26.15 1.01
C VAL A 580 40.78 25.12 -0.09
N LYS A 581 41.18 23.86 0.14
CA LYS A 581 40.91 22.76 -0.81
C LYS A 581 39.41 22.70 -1.16
N TYR A 582 39.10 22.49 -2.44
CA TYR A 582 37.74 22.43 -3.02
C TYR A 582 36.94 23.74 -3.06
N LYS A 583 37.49 24.87 -2.56
CA LYS A 583 36.79 26.15 -2.53
C LYS A 583 36.40 26.62 -3.94
N LYS A 584 37.36 26.65 -4.86
CA LYS A 584 37.13 27.08 -6.25
C LYS A 584 36.07 26.23 -6.94
N GLU A 585 36.10 24.92 -6.74
CA GLU A 585 35.11 23.97 -7.25
C GLU A 585 33.71 24.27 -6.69
N LEU A 586 33.58 24.39 -5.36
CA LEU A 586 32.30 24.69 -4.68
C LEU A 586 31.73 26.06 -5.06
N GLU A 587 32.55 27.11 -5.10
CA GLU A 587 32.12 28.47 -5.51
C GLU A 587 31.59 28.48 -6.93
N THR A 588 32.25 27.76 -7.84
CA THR A 588 31.83 27.69 -9.24
C THR A 588 30.51 26.93 -9.38
N LEU A 589 30.37 25.78 -8.71
CA LEU A 589 29.12 25.02 -8.66
C LEU A 589 27.98 25.85 -8.07
N PHE A 590 28.22 26.57 -6.97
CA PHE A 590 27.24 27.43 -6.31
C PHE A 590 26.79 28.59 -7.20
N LYS A 591 27.71 29.19 -7.96
CA LYS A 591 27.38 30.24 -8.94
C LYS A 591 26.50 29.70 -10.07
N ILE A 592 26.86 28.55 -10.64
CA ILE A 592 26.08 27.90 -11.71
C ILE A 592 24.69 27.54 -11.18
N SER A 593 24.58 26.91 -9.99
CA SER A 593 23.30 26.52 -9.41
C SER A 593 22.39 27.73 -9.10
N SER A 594 22.98 28.84 -8.65
CA SER A 594 22.25 30.10 -8.43
C SER A 594 21.66 30.67 -9.72
N ASN A 595 22.43 30.67 -10.81
CA ASN A 595 21.95 31.10 -12.13
C ASN A 595 20.82 30.18 -12.64
N LEU A 596 20.99 28.87 -12.52
CA LEU A 596 19.96 27.88 -12.88
C LEU A 596 18.68 28.08 -12.05
N ARG A 597 18.80 28.33 -10.74
CA ARG A 597 17.65 28.62 -9.88
C ARG A 597 16.93 29.88 -10.31
N ASN A 598 17.64 30.98 -10.57
CA ASN A 598 17.03 32.24 -11.00
C ASN A 598 16.26 32.07 -12.32
N ARG A 599 16.88 31.43 -13.32
CA ARG A 599 16.22 31.09 -14.59
C ARG A 599 14.98 30.23 -14.39
N ARG A 600 15.04 29.24 -13.49
CA ARG A 600 13.89 28.37 -13.14
C ARG A 600 12.74 29.18 -12.52
N MET A 601 13.04 30.15 -11.65
CA MET A 601 12.04 31.03 -11.03
C MET A 601 11.43 32.01 -12.04
N GLU A 602 12.25 32.61 -12.90
CA GLU A 602 11.80 33.48 -14.01
C GLU A 602 10.84 32.74 -14.96
N ASN A 603 11.07 31.43 -15.16
CA ASN A 603 10.20 30.56 -15.94
C ASN A 603 8.92 30.10 -15.20
N GLY A 604 8.61 30.67 -14.03
CA GLY A 604 7.34 30.45 -13.32
C GLY A 604 7.34 29.26 -12.36
N ALA A 605 8.51 28.77 -11.93
CA ALA A 605 8.56 27.74 -10.90
C ALA A 605 8.01 28.24 -9.55
N LEU A 606 7.30 27.37 -8.85
CA LEU A 606 6.83 27.61 -7.49
C LEU A 606 7.88 27.11 -6.49
N ASP A 607 8.21 27.94 -5.50
CA ASP A 607 9.03 27.54 -4.35
C ASP A 607 8.10 27.17 -3.18
N LEU A 608 8.02 25.87 -2.88
CA LEU A 608 7.15 25.31 -1.85
C LEU A 608 8.01 24.80 -0.69
N SER A 609 8.74 25.70 -0.03
CA SER A 609 9.49 25.36 1.18
C SER A 609 8.56 25.27 2.38
N SER A 610 8.44 24.09 2.99
CA SER A 610 7.84 23.92 4.31
C SER A 610 8.93 23.89 5.38
N GLU A 611 8.69 24.52 6.53
CA GLU A 611 9.58 24.39 7.68
C GLU A 611 9.61 22.93 8.14
N LYS A 612 10.81 22.33 8.18
CA LYS A 612 11.03 20.97 8.67
C LYS A 612 11.61 21.06 10.07
N VAL A 613 10.91 20.51 11.05
CA VAL A 613 11.39 20.41 12.44
C VAL A 613 11.99 19.01 12.64
N GLU A 614 13.26 18.96 13.02
CA GLU A 614 13.95 17.71 13.36
C GLU A 614 14.07 17.57 14.89
N LEU A 615 13.62 16.43 15.41
CA LEU A 615 13.67 16.10 16.83
C LEU A 615 14.90 15.23 17.11
N LYS A 616 15.78 15.67 18.02
CA LYS A 616 16.87 14.83 18.53
C LYS A 616 16.44 14.17 19.83
N ILE A 617 16.10 12.88 19.76
CA ILE A 617 15.77 12.10 20.95
C ILE A 617 17.07 11.72 21.66
N LYS A 618 17.29 12.25 22.86
CA LYS A 618 18.37 11.78 23.74
C LYS A 618 17.85 10.58 24.51
N ASN A 619 18.28 9.39 24.13
CA ASN A 619 18.10 8.21 24.99
C ASN A 619 19.03 8.38 26.19
N TYR A 620 18.45 8.73 27.34
CA TYR A 620 19.15 8.62 28.62
C TYR A 620 19.22 7.12 28.94
N CYS A 621 20.37 6.50 28.66
CA CYS A 621 20.69 5.15 29.13
C CYS A 621 20.76 5.10 30.66
#